data_AF-A0A951PR86-F1
#
_entry.id   AF-A0A951PR86-F1
#
_cell.length_a   1.000
_cell.length_b   1.000
_cell.length_c   1.000
_cell.angle_alpha   90.00
_cell.angle_beta   90.00
_cell.angle_gamma   90.00
#
_symmetry.space_group_name_H-M   'P 1'
#
loop_
_entity.id
_entity.type
_entity.pdbx_description
1 polymer ?
#
loop_
_entity_poly.entity_id
_entity_poly.type
_entity_poly.pdbx_seq_one_letter_code
_entity_poly.pdbx_strand_id
1 'polypeptide(L)'
;MPSKTFVIRAHTRTIYTKPITFTCAKCNQVTTRDVYPGHPPKYCLKCSPRKKHPNGDTRPPERGDFVPTHNLVDSTGKITPVALEAASEKGWFFVRTALDWFAGESIIKYHRKKGLTNRGEPMSGFVLESL
;
A
#
# COMPACT_ATOMS: atom_id res chain seq x y z
N MET A 1 28.83 -8.48 6.39
CA MET A 1 28.38 -7.80 7.64
C MET A 1 27.67 -8.84 8.50
N PRO A 2 28.10 -9.10 9.75
CA PRO A 2 27.40 -10.06 10.61
C PRO A 2 26.08 -9.45 11.12
N SER A 3 24.97 -10.15 10.92
CA SER A 3 23.65 -9.78 11.44
C SER A 3 23.60 -9.97 12.96
N LYS A 4 23.25 -8.92 13.72
CA LYS A 4 23.03 -8.99 15.17
C LYS A 4 21.55 -9.24 15.47
N THR A 5 21.27 -10.31 16.20
CA THR A 5 19.91 -10.64 16.66
C THR A 5 19.70 -10.10 18.07
N PHE A 6 18.59 -9.38 18.29
CA PHE A 6 18.22 -8.84 19.60
C PHE A 6 16.94 -9.52 20.11
N VAL A 7 16.92 -9.90 21.38
CA VAL A 7 15.73 -10.43 22.04
C VAL A 7 14.97 -9.26 22.68
N ILE A 8 13.84 -8.91 22.09
CA ILE A 8 12.96 -7.85 22.61
C ILE A 8 11.91 -8.50 23.52
N ARG A 9 11.80 -8.03 24.76
CA ARG A 9 10.64 -8.35 25.62
C ARG A 9 9.49 -7.42 25.26
N ALA A 10 8.44 -7.97 24.66
CA ALA A 10 7.22 -7.21 24.40
C ALA A 10 6.49 -6.92 25.72
N HIS A 11 6.11 -5.67 25.94
CA HIS A 11 5.22 -5.28 27.03
C HIS A 11 3.77 -5.23 26.53
N THR A 12 2.87 -5.90 27.24
CA THR A 12 1.42 -5.79 27.01
C THR A 12 0.83 -4.85 28.07
N ARG A 13 -0.05 -3.94 27.64
CA ARG A 13 -0.82 -3.08 28.56
C ARG A 13 -2.28 -3.07 28.11
N THR A 14 -3.19 -3.28 29.05
CA THR A 14 -4.63 -3.13 28.82
C THR A 14 -5.03 -1.69 29.09
N ILE A 15 -5.61 -1.01 28.09
CA ILE A 15 -6.10 0.37 28.25
C ILE A 15 -7.63 0.33 28.33
N TYR A 16 -8.17 0.69 29.49
CA TYR A 16 -9.61 0.75 29.70
C TYR A 16 -10.20 2.02 29.09
N THR A 17 -11.33 1.89 28.40
CA THR A 17 -12.16 3.03 27.99
C THR A 17 -13.11 3.42 29.12
N LYS A 18 -13.53 4.69 29.14
CA LYS A 18 -14.58 5.19 30.04
C LYS A 18 -15.63 5.96 29.24
N PRO A 19 -16.93 5.80 29.55
CA PRO A 19 -17.98 6.62 28.95
C PRO A 19 -17.89 8.04 29.50
N ILE A 20 -17.80 9.03 28.62
CA ILE A 20 -17.81 10.46 28.96
C ILE A 20 -18.98 11.12 28.25
N THR A 21 -19.79 11.87 29.00
CA THR A 21 -20.82 12.77 28.48
C THR A 21 -20.21 14.14 28.19
N PHE A 22 -20.39 14.65 26.97
CA PHE A 22 -19.89 15.97 26.58
C PHE A 22 -20.84 16.67 25.61
N THR A 23 -20.74 18.00 25.54
CA THR A 23 -21.50 18.83 24.60
C THR A 23 -20.68 19.08 23.34
N CYS A 24 -21.23 18.75 22.17
CA CYS A 24 -20.52 18.95 20.91
C CYS A 24 -20.41 20.44 20.56
N ALA A 25 -19.19 20.93 20.28
CA ALA A 25 -18.96 22.34 19.94
C ALA A 25 -19.55 22.80 18.58
N LYS A 26 -20.12 21.90 17.77
CA LYS A 26 -20.70 22.22 16.44
C LYS A 26 -22.22 22.19 16.43
N CYS A 27 -22.82 21.12 16.97
CA CYS A 27 -24.29 20.95 17.00
C CYS A 27 -24.91 21.22 18.37
N ASN A 28 -24.10 21.52 19.40
CA ASN A 28 -24.52 21.72 20.78
C ASN A 28 -25.35 20.58 21.40
N GLN A 29 -25.34 19.40 20.78
CA GLN A 29 -26.00 18.21 21.30
C GLN A 29 -25.11 17.55 22.36
N VAL A 30 -25.73 17.12 23.46
CA VAL A 30 -25.09 16.29 24.48
C VAL A 30 -24.95 14.88 23.94
N THR A 31 -23.76 14.30 24.04
CA THR A 31 -23.45 12.96 23.51
C THR A 31 -22.58 12.20 24.50
N THR A 32 -22.84 10.92 24.67
CA THR A 32 -22.02 10.00 25.48
C THR A 32 -21.13 9.18 24.56
N ARG A 33 -19.83 9.07 24.87
CA ARG A 33 -18.88 8.26 24.10
C ARG A 33 -17.87 7.58 25.00
N ASP A 34 -17.51 6.35 24.65
CA ASP A 34 -16.36 5.65 25.22
C ASP A 34 -15.05 6.23 24.67
N VAL A 35 -14.22 6.75 25.58
CA VAL A 35 -12.96 7.39 25.25
C VAL A 35 -11.85 6.78 26.11
N TYR A 36 -10.67 6.65 25.53
CA TYR A 36 -9.47 6.32 26.29
C TYR A 36 -9.12 7.46 27.27
N PRO A 37 -8.34 7.18 28.33
CA PRO A 37 -7.93 8.21 29.27
C PRO A 37 -7.25 9.38 28.54
N GLY A 38 -7.76 10.59 28.77
CA GLY A 38 -7.31 11.80 28.06
C GLY A 38 -8.38 12.89 28.04
N HIS A 39 -8.18 13.88 27.17
CA HIS A 39 -9.13 14.99 27.02
C HIS A 39 -10.44 14.54 26.37
N PRO A 40 -11.59 15.09 26.80
CA PRO A 40 -12.88 14.76 26.20
C PRO A 40 -12.93 15.20 24.72
N PRO A 41 -13.65 14.47 23.86
CA PRO A 41 -13.76 14.82 22.45
C PRO A 41 -14.45 16.18 22.27
N LYS A 42 -13.99 16.99 21.30
CA LYS A 42 -14.60 18.30 21.00
C LYS A 42 -15.91 18.18 20.20
N TYR A 43 -16.04 17.12 19.41
CA TYR A 43 -17.16 16.94 18.47
C TYR A 43 -17.78 15.55 18.59
N CYS A 44 -19.09 15.44 18.37
CA CYS A 44 -19.77 14.15 18.24
C CYS A 44 -19.33 13.42 16.96
N LEU A 45 -19.64 12.13 16.82
CA LEU A 45 -19.23 11.33 15.65
C LEU A 45 -19.75 11.89 14.31
N LYS A 46 -20.92 12.55 14.32
CA LYS A 46 -21.51 13.19 13.13
C LYS A 46 -20.81 14.50 12.75
N CYS A 47 -20.37 15.27 13.74
CA CYS A 47 -19.75 16.57 13.55
C CYS A 47 -18.21 16.51 13.51
N SER A 48 -17.63 15.38 13.92
CA SER A 48 -16.20 15.17 13.90
C SER A 48 -15.68 15.47 12.50
N PRO A 49 -14.70 16.38 12.36
CA PRO A 49 -14.07 16.59 11.07
C PRO A 49 -13.51 15.25 10.64
N ARG A 50 -14.02 14.68 9.55
CA ARG A 50 -13.31 13.63 8.85
C ARG A 50 -11.98 14.27 8.49
N LYS A 51 -10.86 13.68 8.89
CA LYS A 51 -9.57 14.05 8.33
C LYS A 51 -9.74 13.89 6.82
N LYS A 52 -9.97 15.01 6.12
CA LYS A 52 -9.68 15.08 4.71
C LYS A 52 -8.17 14.91 4.71
N HIS A 53 -7.70 13.72 4.37
CA HIS A 53 -6.32 13.58 3.96
C HIS A 53 -6.16 14.61 2.84
N PRO A 54 -5.36 15.69 3.04
CA PRO A 54 -5.38 16.81 2.10
C PRO A 54 -4.90 16.40 0.72
N ASN A 55 -4.29 15.23 0.60
CA ASN A 55 -3.81 14.63 -0.62
C ASN A 55 -4.18 13.13 -0.58
N GLY A 56 -4.95 12.66 -1.55
CA GLY A 56 -4.65 11.34 -2.08
C GLY A 56 -3.27 11.42 -2.71
N ASP A 57 -2.32 10.62 -2.23
CA ASP A 57 -1.06 10.28 -2.91
C ASP A 57 -0.18 11.39 -3.55
N THR A 58 -0.29 12.65 -3.15
CA THR A 58 0.65 13.71 -3.60
C THR A 58 1.89 13.85 -2.71
N ARG A 59 2.39 12.77 -2.10
CA ARG A 59 3.79 12.78 -1.66
C ARG A 59 4.65 12.36 -2.85
N PRO A 60 5.76 13.06 -3.15
CA PRO A 60 6.70 12.53 -4.14
C PRO A 60 7.09 11.12 -3.68
N PRO A 61 7.12 10.13 -4.60
CA PRO A 61 7.45 8.76 -4.23
C PRO A 61 8.81 8.76 -3.54
N GLU A 62 8.85 8.23 -2.32
CA GLU A 62 10.09 8.08 -1.57
C GLU A 62 10.94 6.99 -2.22
N ARG A 63 12.26 7.02 -1.98
CA ARG A 63 13.17 6.01 -2.52
C ARG A 63 12.78 4.63 -1.98
N GLY A 64 12.23 3.79 -2.86
CA GLY A 64 11.71 2.47 -2.51
C GLY A 64 10.20 2.31 -2.69
N ASP A 65 9.46 3.38 -2.95
CA ASP A 65 8.05 3.31 -3.32
C ASP A 65 7.89 2.66 -4.71
N PHE A 66 6.82 1.87 -4.88
CA PHE A 66 6.48 1.27 -6.16
C PHE A 66 5.91 2.34 -7.11
N VAL A 67 6.61 2.56 -8.22
CA VAL A 67 6.16 3.47 -9.30
C VAL A 67 5.84 2.61 -10.53
N PRO A 68 4.55 2.42 -10.87
CA PRO A 68 4.19 1.62 -12.02
C PRO A 68 4.62 2.35 -13.31
N THR A 69 5.08 1.59 -14.29
CA THR A 69 5.47 2.12 -15.61
C THR A 69 4.59 1.59 -16.73
N HIS A 70 3.97 0.43 -16.51
CA HIS A 70 3.13 -0.26 -17.50
C HIS A 70 1.94 -0.92 -16.80
N ASN A 71 0.98 -1.37 -17.59
CA ASN A 71 -0.17 -2.16 -17.21
C ASN A 71 -0.04 -3.55 -17.82
N LEU A 72 -0.10 -4.58 -16.99
CA LEU A 72 -0.25 -5.95 -17.41
C LEU A 72 -1.75 -6.26 -17.52
N VAL A 73 -2.22 -6.48 -18.74
CA VAL A 73 -3.61 -6.80 -19.06
C VAL A 73 -3.72 -8.30 -19.29
N ASP A 74 -4.57 -8.96 -18.51
CA ASP A 74 -4.91 -10.38 -18.68
C ASP A 74 -5.99 -10.56 -19.77
N SER A 75 -6.14 -11.79 -20.24
CA SER A 75 -7.19 -12.28 -21.15
C SER A 75 -8.61 -11.97 -20.69
N THR A 76 -8.80 -11.84 -19.37
CA THR A 76 -10.06 -11.45 -18.73
C THR A 76 -10.33 -9.94 -18.76
N GLY A 77 -9.38 -9.14 -19.27
CA GLY A 77 -9.43 -7.67 -19.24
C GLY A 77 -9.00 -7.07 -17.90
N LYS A 78 -8.51 -7.87 -16.95
CA LYS A 78 -8.01 -7.38 -15.66
C LYS A 78 -6.70 -6.63 -15.86
N ILE A 79 -6.69 -5.36 -15.47
CA ILE A 79 -5.52 -4.48 -15.53
C ILE A 79 -4.76 -4.56 -14.20
N THR A 80 -3.46 -4.88 -14.27
CA THR A 80 -2.56 -4.91 -13.11
C THR A 80 -1.40 -3.94 -13.34
N PRO A 81 -1.22 -2.90 -12.51
CA PRO A 81 -0.11 -1.98 -12.65
C PRO A 81 1.21 -2.69 -12.32
N VAL A 82 2.20 -2.53 -13.20
CA VAL A 82 3.51 -3.17 -13.10
C VAL A 82 4.65 -2.19 -13.38
N ALA A 83 5.80 -2.45 -12.76
CA ALA A 83 7.04 -1.75 -13.02
C ALA A 83 8.00 -2.67 -13.78
N LEU A 84 8.58 -2.18 -14.88
CA LEU A 84 9.66 -2.85 -15.59
C LEU A 84 11.02 -2.48 -14.98
N GLU A 85 11.72 -3.46 -14.44
CA GLU A 85 13.10 -3.31 -13.96
C GLU A 85 14.06 -4.04 -14.91
N ALA A 86 15.20 -3.44 -15.24
CA ALA A 86 16.18 -4.10 -16.12
C ALA A 86 16.72 -5.39 -15.47
N ALA A 87 16.61 -6.51 -16.19
CA ALA A 87 17.22 -7.76 -15.76
C ALA A 87 18.72 -7.78 -16.09
N SER A 88 19.47 -8.71 -15.49
CA SER A 88 20.88 -8.91 -15.82
C SER A 88 21.11 -9.29 -17.29
N GLU A 89 20.10 -9.87 -17.94
CA GLU A 89 20.15 -10.23 -19.35
C GLU A 89 19.80 -9.03 -20.23
N LYS A 90 20.64 -8.76 -21.24
CA LYS A 90 20.46 -7.60 -22.13
C LYS A 90 19.12 -7.65 -22.86
N GLY A 91 18.31 -6.61 -22.68
CA GLY A 91 17.00 -6.46 -23.34
C GLY A 91 15.83 -7.13 -22.63
N TRP A 92 16.10 -7.82 -21.52
CA TRP A 92 15.06 -8.37 -20.64
C TRP A 92 14.75 -7.43 -19.49
N PHE A 93 13.49 -7.43 -19.10
CA PHE A 93 12.97 -6.68 -17.97
C PHE A 93 12.22 -7.62 -17.05
N PHE A 94 12.42 -7.49 -15.74
CA PHE A 94 11.54 -8.07 -14.75
C PHE A 94 10.25 -7.28 -14.69
N VAL A 95 9.12 -8.00 -14.73
CA VAL A 95 7.79 -7.41 -14.57
C VAL A 95 7.43 -7.53 -13.10
N ARG A 96 7.40 -6.41 -12.38
CA ARG A 96 7.09 -6.39 -10.94
C ARG A 96 5.72 -5.80 -10.66
N THR A 97 4.95 -6.47 -9.83
CA THR A 97 3.73 -5.91 -9.24
C THR A 97 4.08 -5.15 -7.96
N ALA A 98 3.12 -4.38 -7.43
CA ALA A 98 3.27 -3.75 -6.11
C ALA A 98 3.49 -4.77 -4.98
N LEU A 99 2.98 -6.00 -5.14
CA LEU A 99 3.12 -7.08 -4.16
C LEU A 99 4.54 -7.66 -4.16
N ASP A 100 5.13 -7.79 -5.35
CA ASP A 100 6.44 -8.42 -5.54
C ASP A 100 7.60 -7.41 -5.58
N TRP A 101 7.30 -6.13 -5.35
CA TRP A 101 8.28 -5.05 -5.42
C TRP A 101 9.46 -5.28 -4.47
N PHE A 102 9.20 -5.85 -3.30
CA PHE A 102 10.23 -6.17 -2.29
C PHE A 102 10.72 -7.61 -2.33
N ALA A 103 10.19 -8.46 -3.22
CA ALA A 103 10.32 -9.91 -3.13
C ALA A 103 11.57 -10.52 -3.83
N GLY A 104 12.64 -9.74 -4.07
CA GLY A 104 13.83 -10.27 -4.77
C GLY A 104 13.59 -10.37 -6.27
N GLU A 105 13.91 -11.48 -6.95
CA GLU A 105 13.76 -11.61 -8.41
C GLU A 105 12.31 -11.90 -8.83
N SER A 106 11.81 -11.24 -9.89
CA SER A 106 10.48 -11.56 -10.44
C SER A 106 10.52 -12.80 -11.32
N ILE A 107 9.46 -13.59 -11.21
CA ILE A 107 9.24 -14.82 -11.99
C ILE A 107 8.82 -14.49 -13.44
N ILE A 108 8.23 -13.30 -13.65
CA ILE A 108 7.77 -12.82 -14.94
C ILE A 108 8.84 -11.92 -15.56
N LYS A 109 9.23 -12.25 -16.79
CA LYS A 109 10.16 -11.47 -17.59
C LYS A 109 9.49 -10.98 -18.87
N TYR A 110 9.90 -9.81 -19.34
CA TYR A 110 9.44 -9.21 -20.58
C TYR A 110 10.63 -8.86 -21.46
N HIS A 111 10.54 -9.16 -22.75
CA HIS A 111 11.51 -8.73 -23.75
C HIS A 111 10.79 -8.09 -24.93
N ARG A 112 11.26 -6.93 -25.39
CA ARG A 112 10.60 -6.14 -26.45
C ARG A 112 10.31 -6.92 -27.74
N LYS A 113 11.18 -7.87 -28.10
CA LYS A 113 11.02 -8.73 -29.28
C LYS A 113 10.43 -10.12 -29.02
N LYS A 114 10.55 -10.64 -27.79
CA LYS A 114 10.19 -12.04 -27.47
C LYS A 114 8.86 -12.13 -26.70
N GLY A 115 8.36 -11.01 -26.19
CA GLY A 115 7.13 -10.95 -25.42
C GLY A 115 7.33 -11.25 -23.94
N LEU A 116 6.22 -11.60 -23.28
CA LEU A 116 6.13 -11.96 -21.86
C LEU A 116 6.44 -13.45 -21.67
N THR A 117 7.25 -13.76 -20.66
CA THR A 117 7.55 -15.13 -20.24
C THR A 117 7.39 -15.28 -18.73
N ASN A 118 6.90 -16.44 -18.30
CA ASN A 118 6.82 -16.85 -16.90
C ASN A 118 7.70 -18.07 -16.71
N ARG A 119 8.75 -17.97 -15.88
CA ARG A 119 9.76 -19.06 -15.71
C ARG A 119 10.34 -19.60 -17.03
N GLY A 120 10.34 -18.79 -18.09
CA GLY A 120 10.81 -19.17 -19.42
C GLY A 120 9.72 -19.67 -20.38
N GLU A 121 8.50 -19.92 -19.91
CA GLU A 121 7.36 -20.28 -20.75
C GLU A 121 6.66 -19.03 -21.29
N PRO A 122 6.30 -18.99 -22.59
CA PRO A 122 5.60 -17.84 -23.16
C PRO A 122 4.20 -17.70 -22.56
N MET A 123 3.87 -16.49 -22.09
CA MET A 123 2.55 -16.20 -21.56
C MET A 123 1.62 -15.80 -22.71
N SER A 124 0.68 -16.68 -23.07
CA SER A 124 -0.39 -16.36 -24.02
C SER A 124 -1.54 -15.68 -23.29
N GLY A 125 -2.15 -14.66 -23.92
CA GLY A 125 -3.30 -13.93 -23.35
C GLY A 125 -2.94 -12.75 -22.44
N PHE A 126 -1.66 -12.45 -22.22
CA PHE A 126 -1.22 -11.29 -21.46
C PHE A 126 -0.57 -10.25 -22.36
N VAL A 127 -0.94 -8.98 -22.18
CA VAL A 127 -0.41 -7.84 -22.94
C VAL A 127 0.14 -6.82 -21.96
N LEU A 128 1.24 -6.18 -22.34
CA LEU A 128 1.88 -5.13 -21.55
C LEU A 128 1.66 -3.80 -22.26
N GLU A 129 0.90 -2.90 -21.63
CA GLU A 129 0.57 -1.58 -22.14
C GLU A 129 1.34 -0.51 -21.37
N SER A 130 1.89 0.50 -22.04
CA SER A 130 2.49 1.64 -21.33
C SER A 130 1.40 2.48 -20.66
N LEU A 131 1.69 3.02 -19.47
CA LEU A 131 0.83 4.01 -18.80
C LEU A 131 0.71 5.32 -19.57
#